data_AF-A0A7W1CQI9-F1
#
_entry.id   AF-A0A7W1CQI9-F1
#
_cell.length_a   1.000
_cell.length_b   1.000
_cell.length_c   1.000
_cell.angle_alpha   90.00
_cell.angle_beta   90.00
_cell.angle_gamma   90.00
#
_symmetry.space_group_name_H-M   'P 1'
#
loop_
_entity.id
_entity.type
_entity.pdbx_description
1 polymer ?
#
loop_
_entity_poly.entity_id
_entity_poly.type
_entity_poly.pdbx_seq_one_letter_code
_entity_poly.pdbx_strand_id
1 'polypeptide(L)'
;MMKKMEQRAFIFLHIPKTAGTTLNRIIEWQYNPLSIFTMDPYRIRATPERLKQLPEARRRRLRMVRGHFYYGVHEYLPQGSTYITMLREPVARFLSSYYSYSAGPCTRCTVK
;
A
#
# COMPACT_ATOMS: atom_id res chain seq x y z
N MET A 1 6.60 -19.28 29.64
CA MET A 1 5.34 -18.86 29.00
C MET A 1 5.64 -17.67 28.08
N MET A 2 6.08 -17.90 26.84
CA MET A 2 6.34 -16.80 25.89
C MET A 2 5.00 -16.22 25.43
N LYS A 3 4.75 -14.94 25.70
CA LYS A 3 3.62 -14.22 25.11
C LYS A 3 3.73 -14.36 23.59
N LYS A 4 2.82 -15.10 22.98
CA LYS A 4 2.64 -15.16 21.53
C LYS A 4 2.27 -13.73 21.13
N MET A 5 3.25 -12.94 20.68
CA MET A 5 2.96 -11.62 20.13
C MET A 5 2.02 -11.87 18.96
N GLU A 6 0.75 -11.47 19.10
CA GLU A 6 -0.21 -11.58 18.02
C GLU A 6 0.39 -10.84 16.82
N GLN A 7 0.72 -11.59 15.77
CA GLN A 7 1.39 -11.05 14.59
C GLN A 7 0.40 -10.17 13.84
N ARG A 8 0.33 -8.89 14.20
CA ARG A 8 -0.47 -7.89 13.50
C ARG A 8 0.00 -7.75 12.04
N ALA A 9 -0.93 -7.47 11.15
CA ALA A 9 -0.62 -7.12 9.77
C ALA A 9 -0.36 -5.60 9.64
N PHE A 10 0.55 -5.22 8.76
CA PHE A 10 0.70 -3.82 8.38
C PHE A 10 -0.16 -3.49 7.18
N ILE A 11 -0.72 -2.27 7.17
CA ILE A 11 -1.51 -1.75 6.07
C ILE A 11 -0.86 -0.46 5.59
N PHE A 12 -0.20 -0.49 4.43
CA PHE A 12 0.31 0.70 3.78
C PHE A 12 -0.80 1.35 2.93
N LEU A 13 -1.40 2.40 3.48
CA LEU A 13 -2.36 3.25 2.81
C LEU A 13 -1.59 4.25 1.93
N HIS A 14 -1.42 3.91 0.66
CA HIS A 14 -0.59 4.68 -0.24
C HIS A 14 -1.31 5.93 -0.73
N ILE A 15 -0.77 7.11 -0.38
CA ILE A 15 -1.16 8.40 -0.96
C ILE A 15 -0.23 8.70 -2.14
N PRO A 16 -0.75 9.05 -3.34
CA PRO A 16 0.08 9.40 -4.48
C PRO A 16 1.01 10.59 -4.19
N LYS A 17 2.18 10.58 -4.83
CA LYS A 17 3.18 11.67 -4.83
C LYS A 17 3.81 11.98 -3.45
N THR A 18 3.79 11.02 -2.54
CA THR A 18 4.44 11.09 -1.21
C THR A 18 5.59 10.08 -1.05
N ALA A 19 6.34 9.81 -2.13
CA ALA A 19 7.44 8.83 -2.18
C ALA A 19 7.03 7.35 -1.94
N GLY A 20 5.74 7.01 -2.05
CA GLY A 20 5.28 5.64 -1.82
C GLY A 20 5.78 4.59 -2.82
N THR A 21 6.27 4.98 -4.00
CA THR A 21 6.99 4.05 -4.90
C THR A 21 8.25 3.49 -4.26
N THR A 22 9.04 4.33 -3.58
CA THR A 22 10.23 3.91 -2.85
C THR A 22 9.87 2.97 -1.71
N LEU A 23 8.87 3.33 -0.89
CA LEU A 23 8.44 2.48 0.21
C LEU A 23 7.85 1.14 -0.28
N ASN A 24 7.10 1.14 -1.39
CA ASN A 24 6.61 -0.09 -2.01
C ASN A 24 7.76 -1.05 -2.36
N ARG A 25 8.87 -0.53 -2.87
CA ARG A 25 10.06 -1.33 -3.19
C ARG A 25 10.74 -1.88 -1.93
N ILE A 26 10.83 -1.06 -0.88
CA ILE A 26 11.34 -1.51 0.43
C ILE A 26 10.45 -2.63 0.98
N ILE A 27 9.13 -2.48 0.90
CA ILE A 27 8.17 -3.50 1.34
C ILE A 27 8.36 -4.82 0.58
N GLU A 28 8.53 -4.77 -0.74
CA GLU A 28 8.80 -5.96 -1.56
C GLU A 28 10.08 -6.68 -1.15
N TRP A 29 11.10 -5.95 -0.69
CA TRP A 29 12.34 -6.54 -0.20
C TRP A 29 12.23 -7.15 1.20
N GLN A 30 11.39 -6.57 2.06
CA GLN A 30 11.28 -6.98 3.46
C GLN A 30 10.28 -8.10 3.69
N TYR A 31 9.28 -8.25 2.83
CA TYR A 31 8.19 -9.21 3.02
C TYR A 31 8.19 -10.29 1.95
N ASN A 32 7.87 -11.52 2.34
CA ASN A 32 7.64 -12.60 1.38
C ASN A 32 6.47 -12.22 0.46
N PRO A 33 6.57 -12.33 -0.88
CA PRO A 33 5.51 -11.98 -1.81
C PRO A 33 4.16 -12.67 -1.53
N LEU A 34 4.17 -13.90 -1.01
CA LEU A 34 2.96 -14.64 -0.63
C LEU A 34 2.31 -14.11 0.65
N SER A 35 2.98 -13.24 1.41
CA SER A 35 2.43 -12.57 2.60
C SER A 35 1.98 -11.14 2.32
N ILE A 36 2.18 -10.66 1.09
CA ILE A 36 1.76 -9.33 0.63
C ILE A 36 0.43 -9.46 -0.12
N PHE A 37 -0.54 -8.63 0.24
CA PHE A 37 -1.73 -8.40 -0.56
C PHE A 37 -1.68 -6.98 -1.16
N THR A 38 -1.66 -6.88 -2.48
CA THR A 38 -1.62 -5.58 -3.18
C THR A 38 -3.00 -5.25 -3.72
N MET A 39 -3.53 -4.10 -3.30
CA MET A 39 -4.72 -3.48 -3.86
C MET A 39 -4.32 -2.45 -4.90
N ASP A 40 -5.01 -2.46 -6.03
CA ASP A 40 -4.74 -1.58 -7.16
C ASP A 40 -6.08 -1.21 -7.77
N PRO A 41 -6.51 0.07 -7.67
CA PRO A 41 -7.81 0.50 -8.16
C PRO A 41 -7.96 0.35 -9.69
N TYR A 42 -6.86 0.20 -10.43
CA TYR A 42 -6.88 0.00 -11.88
C TYR A 42 -6.92 -1.48 -12.29
N ARG A 43 -6.83 -2.41 -11.33
CA ARG A 43 -6.88 -3.85 -11.57
C ARG A 43 -8.10 -4.48 -10.92
N ILE A 44 -8.95 -5.08 -11.75
CA ILE A 44 -10.20 -5.78 -11.36
C ILE A 44 -10.00 -6.79 -10.21
N ARG A 45 -8.80 -7.37 -10.07
CA ARG A 45 -8.49 -8.40 -9.07
C ARG A 45 -8.02 -7.87 -7.70
N ALA A 46 -7.90 -6.55 -7.53
CA ALA A 46 -7.15 -5.95 -6.43
C ALA A 46 -8.03 -4.98 -5.59
N THR A 47 -9.27 -5.40 -5.29
CA THR A 47 -10.25 -4.61 -4.54
C THR A 47 -10.38 -5.06 -3.08
N PRO A 48 -10.93 -4.20 -2.18
CA PRO A 48 -11.25 -4.57 -0.81
C PRO A 48 -12.17 -5.80 -0.70
N GLU A 49 -13.11 -5.96 -1.62
CA GLU A 49 -14.05 -7.10 -1.65
C GLU A 49 -13.29 -8.41 -1.86
N ARG A 50 -12.22 -8.39 -2.66
CA ARG A 50 -11.40 -9.58 -2.87
C ARG A 50 -10.66 -9.98 -1.60
N LEU A 51 -10.16 -9.00 -0.82
CA LEU A 51 -9.58 -9.27 0.49
C LEU A 51 -10.60 -9.94 1.39
N LYS A 52 -11.83 -9.42 1.46
CA LYS A 52 -12.93 -9.99 2.25
C LYS A 52 -13.28 -11.43 1.86
N GLN A 53 -13.25 -11.74 0.56
CA GLN A 53 -13.54 -13.07 0.03
C GLN A 53 -12.44 -14.12 0.28
N LEU A 54 -11.23 -13.72 0.71
CA LEU A 54 -10.18 -14.69 1.00
C LEU A 54 -10.55 -15.54 2.23
N PRO A 55 -10.25 -16.86 2.21
CA PRO A 55 -10.40 -17.70 3.39
C PRO A 55 -9.68 -17.09 4.58
N GLU A 56 -10.27 -17.17 5.77
CA GLU A 56 -9.69 -16.57 6.97
C GLU A 56 -8.25 -17.04 7.22
N ALA A 57 -7.97 -18.33 7.02
CA ALA A 57 -6.63 -18.91 7.11
C ALA A 57 -5.63 -18.21 6.17
N ARG A 58 -6.08 -17.74 5.00
CA ARG A 58 -5.25 -16.97 4.07
C ARG A 58 -5.07 -15.53 4.55
N ARG A 59 -6.13 -14.88 5.03
CA ARG A 59 -6.10 -13.51 5.59
C ARG A 59 -5.17 -13.42 6.81
N ARG A 60 -5.19 -14.45 7.66
CA ARG A 60 -4.32 -14.58 8.85
C ARG A 60 -2.83 -14.73 8.51
N ARG A 61 -2.51 -15.22 7.31
CA ARG A 61 -1.13 -15.33 6.81
C ARG A 61 -0.61 -14.04 6.19
N LEU A 62 -1.47 -13.05 5.95
CA LEU A 62 -1.04 -11.75 5.42
C LEU A 62 -0.28 -10.99 6.49
N ARG A 63 0.89 -10.49 6.12
CA ARG A 63 1.74 -9.64 6.96
C ARG A 63 1.75 -8.20 6.48
N MET A 64 1.43 -7.99 5.21
CA MET A 64 1.39 -6.68 4.59
C MET A 64 0.23 -6.55 3.61
N VAL A 65 -0.55 -5.49 3.74
CA VAL A 65 -1.58 -5.06 2.78
C VAL A 65 -1.17 -3.69 2.28
N ARG A 66 -1.13 -3.46 0.97
CA ARG A 66 -0.68 -2.17 0.42
C ARG A 66 -1.48 -1.78 -0.81
N GLY A 67 -1.57 -0.49 -1.09
CA GLY A 67 -2.27 0.00 -2.27
C GLY A 67 -2.98 1.32 -2.06
N HIS A 68 -3.77 1.70 -3.06
CA HIS A 68 -4.65 2.86 -3.02
C HIS A 68 -6.09 2.40 -2.73
N PHE A 69 -6.60 2.68 -1.53
CA PHE A 69 -7.96 2.33 -1.10
C PHE A 69 -8.37 3.24 0.06
N TYR A 70 -9.63 3.17 0.50
CA TYR A 70 -10.10 3.91 1.67
C TYR A 70 -9.80 3.17 2.98
N TYR A 71 -9.75 3.92 4.07
CA TYR A 71 -9.64 3.35 5.41
C TYR A 71 -10.78 2.35 5.69
N GLY A 72 -10.51 1.27 6.44
CA GLY A 72 -11.51 0.26 6.81
C GLY A 72 -11.14 -1.19 6.49
N VAL A 73 -10.19 -1.43 5.58
CA VAL A 73 -9.80 -2.79 5.16
C VAL A 73 -9.24 -3.68 6.29
N HIS A 74 -8.88 -3.09 7.43
CA HIS A 74 -8.45 -3.80 8.62
C HIS A 74 -9.53 -4.68 9.24
N GLU A 75 -10.81 -4.36 9.04
CA GLU A 75 -11.94 -5.17 9.51
C GLU A 75 -11.90 -6.60 8.94
N TYR A 76 -11.25 -6.77 7.79
CA TYR A 76 -11.08 -8.07 7.15
C TYR A 76 -9.85 -8.85 7.65
N LEU A 77 -9.05 -8.31 8.56
CA LEU A 77 -7.83 -8.96 9.05
C LEU A 77 -8.03 -9.49 10.48
N PRO A 78 -8.14 -10.82 10.67
CA PRO A 78 -8.47 -11.42 11.97
C PRO A 78 -7.38 -11.28 13.04
N GLN A 79 -6.14 -10.97 12.64
CA GLN A 79 -4.97 -10.82 13.51
C GLN A 79 -4.74 -9.37 14.01
N GLY A 80 -5.68 -8.45 13.72
CA GLY A 80 -5.49 -7.02 13.94
C GLY A 80 -4.46 -6.41 12.99
N SER A 81 -4.36 -5.09 12.98
CA SER A 81 -3.48 -4.40 12.03
C SER A 81 -2.96 -3.05 12.50
N THR A 82 -2.01 -2.49 11.76
CA THR A 82 -1.45 -1.16 11.97
C THR A 82 -1.33 -0.46 10.63
N TYR A 83 -1.93 0.72 10.53
CA TYR A 83 -1.84 1.56 9.34
C TYR A 83 -0.54 2.33 9.32
N ILE A 84 0.07 2.40 8.14
CA ILE A 84 1.22 3.23 7.85
C ILE A 84 0.88 4.03 6.59
N THR A 85 1.23 5.30 6.59
CA THR A 85 1.14 6.15 5.40
C THR A 85 2.32 7.12 5.38
N MET A 86 2.57 7.72 4.23
CA MET A 86 3.56 8.78 4.08
C MET A 86 2.86 10.03 3.60
N LEU A 87 3.14 11.12 4.30
CA LEU A 87 2.65 12.45 3.97
C LEU A 87 3.78 13.29 3.37
N ARG A 88 3.39 14.30 2.61
CA ARG A 88 4.28 15.31 2.05
C ARG A 88 3.62 16.66 2.27
N GLU A 89 4.42 17.71 2.31
CA GLU A 89 3.93 19.09 2.29
C GLU A 89 2.89 19.26 1.14
N PRO A 90 1.69 19.79 1.45
CA PRO A 90 0.54 19.74 0.56
C PRO A 90 0.76 20.47 -0.77
N VAL A 91 1.43 21.63 -0.79
CA VAL A 91 1.69 22.40 -2.01
C VAL A 91 2.66 21.66 -2.93
N ALA A 92 3.76 21.15 -2.39
CA ALA A 92 4.74 20.35 -3.13
C ALA A 92 4.13 19.05 -3.67
N ARG A 93 3.22 18.42 -2.90
CA ARG A 93 2.46 17.25 -3.37
C ARG A 93 1.57 17.65 -4.56
N PHE A 94 0.82 18.74 -4.45
CA PHE A 94 -0.05 19.24 -5.51
C PHE A 94 0.72 19.56 -6.78
N LEU A 95 1.80 20.34 -6.68
CA LEU A 95 2.67 20.66 -7.82
C LEU A 95 3.24 19.39 -8.47
N SER A 96 3.69 18.42 -7.66
CA SER A 96 4.18 17.15 -8.18
C SER A 96 3.10 16.36 -8.92
N SER A 97 1.84 16.38 -8.45
CA SER A 97 0.71 15.82 -9.17
C SER A 97 0.46 16.58 -10.48
N TYR A 98 0.36 17.91 -10.42
CA TYR A 98 0.07 18.77 -11.57
C TYR A 98 1.09 18.59 -12.70
N TYR A 99 2.40 18.66 -12.42
CA TYR A 99 3.44 18.43 -13.42
C TYR A 99 3.40 17.00 -13.99
N SER A 100 3.00 16.02 -13.18
CA SER A 100 2.88 14.63 -13.64
C SER A 100 1.72 14.39 -14.58
N TYR A 101 0.66 15.20 -14.51
CA TYR A 101 -0.51 15.12 -15.41
C TYR A 101 -0.37 16.05 -16.63
N SER A 102 0.30 17.20 -16.47
CA SER A 102 0.48 18.20 -17.53
C SER A 102 1.68 17.92 -18.43
N ALA A 103 2.71 17.25 -17.93
CA ALA A 103 3.78 16.77 -18.79
C ALA A 103 3.27 15.57 -19.60
N GLY A 104 3.17 15.72 -20.92
CA GLY A 104 3.02 14.60 -21.85
C GLY A 104 4.18 13.58 -21.71
N PRO A 105 4.18 12.48 -22.49
CA PRO A 105 5.01 11.29 -22.24
C PRO A 105 6.54 11.45 -22.39
N CYS A 106 7.10 12.65 -22.30
CA CYS A 106 8.54 12.89 -22.35
C CYS A 106 8.99 13.88 -21.27
N THR A 107 9.54 13.35 -20.17
CA THR A 107 10.24 14.15 -19.13
C THR A 107 11.69 13.70 -18.92
N ARG A 108 12.22 12.80 -19.76
CA ARG A 108 13.65 12.46 -19.74
C ARG A 108 14.47 13.48 -20.55
N CYS A 109 14.30 14.75 -20.22
CA CYS A 109 15.15 15.86 -20.65
C CYS A 109 15.38 16.78 -19.45
N THR A 110 15.92 16.27 -18.35
CA THR A 110 16.63 17.13 -17.40
C THR A 110 18.04 17.34 -17.94
N VAL A 111 18.26 18.57 -18.41
CA VAL A 111 19.54 19.21 -18.65
C VAL A 111 20.45 18.94 -17.45
N LYS A 112 21.65 18.40 -17.72
CA LYS A 112 22.81 18.52 -16.83
C LYS A 112 23.36 19.93 -16.94
#